data_AF-A0A2Z3QZK6-F1
#
_entry.id   AF-A0A2Z3QZK6-F1
#
_cell.length_a   1.000
_cell.length_b   1.000
_cell.length_c   1.000
_cell.angle_alpha   90.00
_cell.angle_beta   90.00
_cell.angle_gamma   90.00
#
_symmetry.space_group_name_H-M   'P 1'
#
loop_
_entity.id
_entity.type
_entity.pdbx_description
1 polymer ?
#
loop_
_entity_poly.entity_id
_entity_poly.type
_entity_poly.pdbx_seq_one_letter_code
_entity_poly.pdbx_strand_id
1 'polypeptide(L)'
;MSDSIMMLSDATCYTSGTETEIYFIMATNRETTLEKQIEKTKKALVALGDMRPGSLSKQYNVCGKPGCSCKADPPKKHGPYYQVSYTRKGKSSSKFVKKEALSDFPHGIDLIIRQG
;
A
#
# COMPACT_ATOMS: atom_id res chain seq x y z
N MET A 1 -35.12 44.66 -21.97
CA MET A 1 -33.83 44.95 -22.63
C MET A 1 -32.89 43.85 -22.22
N SER A 2 -32.36 43.15 -23.20
CA SER A 2 -31.68 41.87 -23.10
C SER A 2 -30.31 42.00 -22.44
N ASP A 3 -30.15 41.44 -21.24
CA ASP A 3 -28.82 41.11 -20.72
C ASP A 3 -28.49 39.68 -21.11
N SER A 4 -27.49 39.57 -21.98
CA SER A 4 -26.94 38.35 -22.54
C SER A 4 -26.44 37.41 -21.43
N ILE A 5 -27.14 36.29 -21.24
CA ILE A 5 -26.61 35.19 -20.45
C ILE A 5 -25.63 34.40 -21.32
N MET A 6 -24.35 34.41 -20.93
CA MET A 6 -23.30 33.66 -21.60
C MET A 6 -23.55 32.16 -21.43
N MET A 7 -23.48 31.44 -22.54
CA MET A 7 -23.42 29.98 -22.59
C MET A 7 -22.16 29.50 -21.85
N LEU A 8 -22.32 29.06 -20.59
CA LEU A 8 -21.34 28.22 -19.93
C LEU A 8 -21.96 26.84 -19.75
N SER A 9 -21.39 25.90 -20.48
CA SER A 9 -21.67 24.48 -20.45
C SER A 9 -21.53 23.94 -19.03
N ASP A 10 -22.62 23.32 -18.59
CA ASP A 10 -22.73 22.37 -17.48
C ASP A 10 -23.02 22.98 -16.10
N ALA A 11 -24.27 22.73 -15.67
CA ALA A 11 -24.91 23.02 -14.38
C ALA A 11 -25.44 24.46 -14.17
N THR A 12 -26.68 24.68 -14.60
CA THR A 12 -27.53 25.82 -14.19
C THR A 12 -27.79 25.82 -12.68
N CYS A 13 -27.59 26.96 -12.01
CA CYS A 13 -28.17 27.24 -10.70
C CYS A 13 -29.23 28.33 -10.82
N TYR A 14 -30.48 28.01 -10.46
CA TYR A 14 -31.60 28.94 -10.34
C TYR A 14 -32.03 29.00 -8.88
N THR A 15 -32.29 30.21 -8.37
CA THR A 15 -32.62 30.44 -6.96
C THR A 15 -34.13 30.48 -6.73
N SER A 16 -34.67 29.49 -6.00
CA SER A 16 -35.76 29.71 -5.04
C SER A 16 -35.92 28.47 -4.13
N GLY A 17 -35.41 28.57 -2.89
CA GLY A 17 -35.87 27.82 -1.72
C GLY A 17 -35.70 26.29 -1.69
N THR A 18 -34.86 25.84 -0.76
CA THR A 18 -34.83 24.51 -0.10
C THR A 18 -34.07 23.34 -0.76
N GLU A 19 -33.94 23.24 -2.09
CA GLU A 19 -33.16 22.13 -2.67
C GLU A 19 -31.66 22.47 -2.81
N THR A 20 -31.31 23.72 -3.11
CA THR A 20 -29.92 24.16 -3.24
C THR A 20 -29.20 24.23 -1.91
N GLU A 21 -29.88 24.62 -0.83
CA GLU A 21 -29.33 24.53 0.53
C GLU A 21 -29.09 23.08 0.93
N ILE A 22 -30.04 22.17 0.64
CA ILE A 22 -29.83 20.74 0.87
C ILE A 22 -28.67 20.20 0.03
N TYR A 23 -28.55 20.58 -1.24
CA TYR A 23 -27.43 20.16 -2.12
C TYR A 23 -26.08 20.70 -1.63
N PHE A 24 -26.00 21.97 -1.22
CA PHE A 24 -24.79 22.58 -0.66
C PHE A 24 -24.42 21.95 0.70
N ILE A 25 -25.41 21.70 1.57
CA ILE A 25 -25.23 21.00 2.86
C ILE A 25 -24.80 19.54 2.65
N MET A 26 -25.36 18.83 1.68
CA MET A 26 -24.96 17.46 1.34
C MET A 26 -23.55 17.40 0.76
N ALA A 27 -23.18 18.34 -0.13
CA ALA A 27 -21.83 18.44 -0.69
C ALA A 27 -20.78 18.72 0.40
N THR A 28 -21.05 19.67 1.29
CA THR A 28 -20.16 20.03 2.42
C THR A 28 -20.09 18.92 3.48
N ASN A 29 -21.19 18.23 3.79
CA ASN A 29 -21.17 17.06 4.68
C ASN A 29 -20.36 15.90 4.08
N ARG A 30 -20.42 15.71 2.76
CA ARG A 30 -19.61 14.70 2.07
C ARG A 30 -18.12 15.06 2.11
N GLU A 31 -17.77 16.31 1.82
CA GLU A 31 -16.40 16.81 1.88
C GLU A 31 -15.80 16.64 3.29
N THR A 32 -16.50 17.12 4.32
CA THR A 32 -16.06 16.99 5.72
C THR A 32 -15.96 15.53 6.18
N THR A 33 -16.82 14.63 5.68
CA THR A 33 -16.74 13.19 5.97
C THR A 33 -15.50 12.58 5.34
N LEU A 34 -15.18 12.94 4.09
CA LEU A 34 -13.97 12.47 3.41
C LEU A 34 -12.71 12.98 4.11
N GLU A 35 -12.68 14.24 4.53
CA GLU A 35 -11.57 14.81 5.29
C GLU A 35 -11.32 14.04 6.59
N LYS A 36 -12.39 13.75 7.36
CA LYS A 36 -12.31 12.93 8.58
C LYS A 36 -11.78 11.52 8.29
N GLN A 37 -12.21 10.90 7.20
CA GLN A 37 -11.72 9.58 6.79
C GLN A 37 -10.25 9.62 6.39
N ILE A 38 -9.82 10.65 5.65
CA ILE A 38 -8.42 10.86 5.29
C ILE A 38 -7.58 11.05 6.56
N GLU A 39 -8.03 11.88 7.50
CA GLU A 39 -7.31 12.13 8.75
C GLU A 39 -7.19 10.86 9.60
N LYS A 40 -8.30 10.10 9.75
CA LYS A 40 -8.31 8.81 10.44
C LYS A 40 -7.33 7.83 9.80
N THR A 41 -7.32 7.75 8.47
CA THR A 41 -6.43 6.87 7.72
C THR A 41 -4.97 7.29 7.87
N LYS A 42 -4.67 8.59 7.77
CA LYS A 42 -3.33 9.13 8.02
C LYS A 42 -2.82 8.79 9.42
N LYS A 43 -3.66 8.97 10.45
CA LYS A 43 -3.34 8.60 11.84
C LYS A 43 -3.05 7.10 11.97
N ALA A 44 -3.86 6.25 11.34
CA ALA A 44 -3.64 4.81 11.34
C ALA A 44 -2.33 4.42 10.65
N LEU A 45 -2.00 5.04 9.51
CA LEU A 45 -0.75 4.77 8.79
C LEU A 45 0.49 5.21 9.59
N VAL A 46 0.44 6.36 10.26
CA VAL A 46 1.54 6.84 11.12
C VAL A 46 1.75 5.90 12.30
N ALA A 47 0.66 5.36 12.88
CA ALA A 47 0.74 4.42 14.00
C ALA A 47 1.40 3.08 13.64
N LEU A 48 1.49 2.72 12.35
CA LEU A 48 2.20 1.51 11.90
C LEU A 48 3.73 1.64 12.02
N GLY A 49 4.26 2.86 12.16
CA GLY A 49 5.70 3.10 12.29
C GLY A 49 6.46 2.98 10.96
N ASP A 50 7.76 2.71 11.05
CA ASP A 50 8.66 2.67 9.90
C ASP A 50 8.37 1.46 8.99
N MET A 51 7.84 1.75 7.80
CA MET A 51 7.60 0.75 6.77
C MET A 51 8.66 0.85 5.66
N ARG A 52 9.34 -0.26 5.39
CA ARG A 52 10.32 -0.37 4.29
C ARG A 52 9.67 -1.06 3.10
N PRO A 53 9.71 -0.47 1.90
CA PRO A 53 9.12 -1.08 0.71
C PRO A 53 9.87 -2.37 0.36
N GLY A 54 9.14 -3.48 0.28
CA GLY A 54 9.69 -4.77 -0.12
C GLY A 54 8.94 -5.95 0.49
N SER A 55 9.49 -7.14 0.31
CA SER A 55 9.01 -8.39 0.91
C SER A 55 10.18 -9.20 1.45
N LEU A 56 9.95 -9.93 2.55
CA LEU A 56 10.94 -10.80 3.19
C LEU A 56 10.49 -12.25 3.06
N SER A 57 11.09 -13.03 2.15
CA SER A 57 10.73 -14.44 1.99
C SER A 57 11.64 -15.37 2.80
N LYS A 58 11.07 -16.49 3.27
CA LYS A 58 11.80 -17.58 3.95
C LYS A 58 11.81 -18.81 3.06
N GLN A 59 12.99 -19.27 2.66
CA GLN A 59 13.15 -20.33 1.67
C GLN A 59 13.99 -21.50 2.22
N TYR A 60 13.71 -22.69 1.70
CA TYR A 60 14.46 -23.91 2.00
C TYR A 60 14.88 -24.58 0.69
N ASN A 61 16.18 -24.76 0.51
CA ASN A 61 16.79 -25.15 -0.76
C ASN A 61 17.30 -26.59 -0.75
N VAL A 62 17.43 -27.16 -1.94
CA VAL A 62 18.05 -28.46 -2.20
C VAL A 62 19.44 -28.21 -2.79
N CYS A 63 20.46 -28.93 -2.33
CA CYS A 63 21.82 -28.78 -2.84
C CYS A 63 22.15 -29.79 -3.96
N GLY A 64 23.25 -29.53 -4.68
CA GLY A 64 23.75 -30.40 -5.75
C GLY A 64 24.49 -31.65 -5.27
N LYS A 65 24.92 -31.73 -3.99
CA LYS A 65 25.80 -32.81 -3.51
C LYS A 65 25.12 -34.19 -3.64
N PRO A 66 25.75 -35.18 -4.27
CA PRO A 66 25.21 -36.55 -4.33
C PRO A 66 25.09 -37.12 -2.91
N GLY A 67 24.00 -37.84 -2.62
CA GLY A 67 23.74 -38.44 -1.31
C GLY A 67 23.36 -37.48 -0.18
N CYS A 68 23.10 -36.19 -0.46
CA CYS A 68 22.66 -35.27 0.59
C CYS A 68 21.24 -35.58 1.09
N SER A 69 21.00 -35.44 2.40
CA SER A 69 19.68 -35.63 3.04
C SER A 69 18.59 -34.71 2.50
N CYS A 70 18.94 -33.60 1.84
CA CYS A 70 17.97 -32.74 1.18
C CYS A 70 17.28 -33.39 -0.03
N LYS A 71 17.82 -34.52 -0.52
CA LYS A 71 17.26 -35.34 -1.61
C LYS A 71 16.76 -36.71 -1.13
N ALA A 72 16.74 -36.96 0.19
CA ALA A 72 16.19 -38.19 0.76
C ALA A 72 14.65 -38.19 0.69
N ASP A 73 14.05 -39.33 1.02
CA ASP A 73 12.61 -39.46 1.24
C ASP A 73 12.34 -39.88 2.70
N PRO A 74 11.78 -39.01 3.57
CA PRO A 74 11.38 -37.63 3.30
C PRO A 74 12.57 -36.64 3.23
N PRO A 75 12.48 -35.58 2.40
CA PRO A 75 13.60 -34.67 2.16
C PRO A 75 13.83 -33.68 3.32
N LYS A 76 15.08 -33.55 3.75
CA LYS A 76 15.52 -32.56 4.75
C LYS A 76 16.22 -31.38 4.08
N LYS A 77 15.45 -30.40 3.60
CA LYS A 77 15.94 -29.22 2.85
C LYS A 77 16.82 -28.29 3.71
N HIS A 78 17.77 -27.61 3.08
CA HIS A 78 18.66 -26.66 3.74
C HIS A 78 17.98 -25.31 3.95
N GLY A 79 18.22 -24.69 5.09
CA GLY A 79 17.70 -23.36 5.40
C GLY A 79 17.41 -23.21 6.89
N PRO A 80 16.67 -22.16 7.26
CA PRO A 80 16.03 -21.18 6.37
C PRO A 80 17.01 -20.14 5.79
N TYR A 81 16.83 -19.83 4.50
CA TYR A 81 17.41 -18.66 3.87
C TYR A 81 16.38 -17.55 3.83
N TYR A 82 16.76 -16.35 4.28
CA TYR A 82 15.91 -15.18 4.25
C TYR A 82 16.31 -14.29 3.08
N GLN A 83 15.37 -13.95 2.22
CA GLN A 83 15.60 -13.10 1.06
C GLN A 83 14.67 -11.89 1.11
N VAL A 84 15.26 -10.69 1.13
CA VAL A 84 14.55 -9.43 1.03
C VAL A 84 14.52 -9.02 -0.44
N SER A 85 13.34 -8.70 -0.97
CA SER A 85 13.15 -8.15 -2.31
C SER A 85 12.54 -6.77 -2.21
N TYR A 86 13.09 -5.79 -2.92
CA TYR A 86 12.62 -4.40 -2.86
C TYR A 86 12.79 -3.70 -4.22
N THR A 87 11.99 -2.66 -4.44
CA THR A 87 12.09 -1.80 -5.63
C THR A 87 12.52 -0.41 -5.20
N ARG A 88 13.55 0.14 -5.84
CA ARG A 88 14.01 1.52 -5.61
C ARG A 88 14.24 2.19 -6.96
N LYS A 89 13.63 3.35 -7.18
CA LYS A 89 13.73 4.12 -8.44
C LYS A 89 13.39 3.27 -9.67
N GLY A 90 12.28 2.52 -9.60
CA GLY A 90 11.84 1.62 -10.68
C GLY A 90 12.68 0.35 -10.88
N LYS A 91 13.76 0.13 -10.11
CA LYS A 91 14.62 -1.05 -10.23
C LYS A 91 14.38 -2.00 -9.07
N SER A 92 14.06 -3.25 -9.39
CA SER A 92 13.89 -4.33 -8.41
C SER A 92 15.22 -5.00 -8.08
N SER A 93 15.43 -5.33 -6.82
CA SER A 93 16.63 -5.99 -6.32
C SER A 93 16.27 -6.94 -5.18
N SER A 94 17.03 -8.03 -5.05
CA SER A 94 16.89 -8.97 -3.96
C SER A 94 18.22 -9.27 -3.29
N LYS A 95 18.21 -9.47 -1.97
CA LYS A 95 19.39 -9.79 -1.17
C LYS A 95 19.07 -10.86 -0.14
N PHE A 96 20.01 -11.77 0.10
CA PHE A 96 19.93 -12.67 1.23
C PHE A 96 20.34 -11.92 2.50
N VAL A 97 19.59 -12.13 3.57
CA VAL A 97 19.84 -11.56 4.89
C VAL A 97 20.07 -12.67 5.91
N LYS A 98 20.91 -12.39 6.89
CA LYS A 98 21.14 -13.30 8.02
C LYS A 98 19.99 -13.21 9.01
N LYS A 99 19.84 -14.22 9.85
CA LYS A 99 18.74 -14.31 10.83
C LYS A 99 18.78 -13.17 11.86
N GLU A 100 19.97 -12.72 12.23
CA GLU A 100 20.16 -11.67 13.25
C GLU A 100 19.62 -10.32 12.77
N ALA A 101 19.78 -10.04 11.47
CA ALA A 101 19.28 -8.83 10.82
C ALA A 101 17.75 -8.82 10.62
N LEU A 102 17.04 -9.89 10.99
CA LEU A 102 15.58 -9.94 10.89
C LEU A 102 14.88 -9.04 11.91
N SER A 103 15.56 -8.69 12.99
CA SER A 103 15.06 -7.72 13.98
C SER A 103 14.80 -6.33 13.37
N ASP A 104 15.52 -5.98 12.31
CA ASP A 104 15.32 -4.75 11.54
C ASP A 104 14.05 -4.77 10.65
N PHE A 105 13.36 -5.92 10.56
CA PHE A 105 12.14 -6.12 9.76
C PHE A 105 10.96 -6.52 10.67
N PRO A 106 10.50 -5.64 11.57
CA PRO A 106 9.51 -5.97 12.60
C PRO A 106 8.12 -6.33 12.06
N HIS A 107 7.79 -5.94 10.82
CA HIS A 107 6.45 -6.08 10.25
C HIS A 107 6.25 -7.28 9.32
N GLY A 108 7.18 -8.24 9.30
CA GLY A 108 6.98 -9.52 8.64
C GLY A 108 6.85 -9.44 7.10
N ILE A 109 6.51 -10.58 6.50
CA ILE A 109 6.80 -10.95 5.10
C ILE A 109 6.05 -10.13 4.04
N ASP A 110 5.00 -9.41 4.42
CA ASP A 110 4.12 -8.70 3.49
C ASP A 110 3.78 -7.29 3.98
N LEU A 111 4.57 -6.27 3.59
CA LEU A 111 4.06 -4.90 3.55
C LEU A 111 4.78 -4.05 2.49
N ILE A 112 4.32 -4.25 1.25
CA ILE A 112 3.77 -3.24 0.31
C ILE A 112 4.32 -1.80 0.46
N ILE A 113 5.01 -1.27 -0.56
CA ILE A 113 4.46 -0.34 -1.58
C ILE A 113 5.34 -0.45 -2.84
N ARG A 114 4.77 -0.90 -3.97
CA ARG A 114 5.30 -0.59 -5.29
C ARG A 114 5.17 0.92 -5.49
N GLN A 115 6.16 1.70 -5.07
CA GLN A 115 6.30 3.07 -5.53
C GLN A 115 6.81 2.98 -6.98
N GLY A 116 5.85 2.86 -7.90
CA GLY A 116 6.03 3.14 -9.32
C GLY A 116 5.90 4.61 -9.56
#